data_AF-A0A376RLU3-F1
#
_entry.id   AF-A0A376RLU3-F1
#
_cell.length_a   1.000
_cell.length_b   1.000
_cell.length_c   1.000
_cell.angle_alpha   90.00
_cell.angle_beta   90.00
_cell.angle_gamma   90.00
#
_symmetry.space_group_name_H-M   'P 1'
#
loop_
_entity.id
_entity.type
_entity.pdbx_description
1 polymer ?
#
loop_
_entity_poly.entity_id
_entity_poly.type
_entity_poly.pdbx_seq_one_letter_code
_entity_poly.pdbx_strand_id
1 'polypeptide(L)'
;MTELRAGIIVGAGSAAFEVMRDMVYNLPVLTPPRWVRSRTTPIALENLLHYLVALLDHPASEHRIFEAAGPEVLSYQQQFEHFMAVSGKRRWLIPIPLPTRWISVWFLNVITSVPPTTARALIQGLKHDLLADDTALRALIPQRLIAFDDAVRSTLKEEEKLVNSSDWGYDAQAFARWRPEYGYFAKQAGFTVKTSASLAALWQVVNQIGGKERYFFGNILWQTRALMDRAIGHKLAKGRPEREYLQTGDAVDSWKVIVVEPEKQLTLLFGMKAPGLGRLCFSLEDKGDYRTIDVRAFWHPHGMPGLFYWLLMIPAHLFIFRGMAKQIARLAEQSTD
;
A
#
# COMPACT_ATOMS: atom_id res chain seq x y z
N MET A 1 -15.66 26.48 12.72
CA MET A 1 -15.21 25.15 12.21
C MET A 1 -16.17 24.73 11.10
N THR A 2 -15.68 24.44 9.91
CA THR A 2 -16.50 23.85 8.84
C THR A 2 -16.14 22.38 8.69
N GLU A 3 -17.15 21.51 8.74
CA GLU A 3 -17.01 20.07 8.56
C GLU A 3 -17.54 19.68 7.18
N LEU A 4 -16.76 18.89 6.44
CA LEU A 4 -17.14 18.37 5.14
C LEU A 4 -17.27 16.85 5.24
N ARG A 5 -18.47 16.33 4.99
CA ARG A 5 -18.77 14.91 5.00
C ARG A 5 -18.88 14.39 3.58
N ALA A 6 -18.19 13.31 3.29
CA ALA A 6 -18.29 12.63 2.00
C ALA A 6 -18.57 11.15 2.23
N GLY A 7 -19.31 10.56 1.29
CA GLY A 7 -19.48 9.11 1.21
C GLY A 7 -18.20 8.43 0.70
N ILE A 8 -18.36 7.60 -0.33
CA ILE A 8 -17.19 7.00 -0.99
C ILE A 8 -16.46 8.05 -1.81
N ILE A 9 -15.15 8.15 -1.60
CA ILE A 9 -14.28 8.97 -2.42
C ILE A 9 -13.66 8.06 -3.49
N VAL A 10 -13.70 8.47 -4.76
CA VAL A 10 -13.08 7.77 -5.89
C VAL A 10 -11.79 8.49 -6.24
N GLY A 11 -10.65 7.89 -5.92
CA GLY A 11 -9.33 8.50 -6.09
C GLY A 11 -8.23 7.67 -5.46
N ALA A 12 -6.99 7.91 -5.90
CA ALA A 12 -5.82 7.17 -5.43
C ALA A 12 -5.65 7.34 -3.91
N GLY A 13 -5.44 6.24 -3.19
CA GLY A 13 -5.31 6.25 -1.73
C GLY A 13 -6.63 6.37 -0.96
N SER A 14 -7.78 6.50 -1.64
CA SER A 14 -9.08 6.38 -0.98
C SER A 14 -9.35 4.93 -0.56
N ALA A 15 -9.37 4.68 0.74
CA ALA A 15 -9.52 3.33 1.28
C ALA A 15 -10.72 2.54 0.73
N ALA A 16 -11.87 3.18 0.51
CA ALA A 16 -13.05 2.51 -0.04
C ALA A 16 -12.84 2.06 -1.49
N PHE A 17 -12.27 2.96 -2.31
CA PHE A 17 -11.93 2.68 -3.70
C PHE A 17 -10.87 1.57 -3.79
N GLU A 18 -9.85 1.65 -2.95
CA GLU A 18 -8.74 0.69 -2.88
C GLU A 18 -9.21 -0.72 -2.51
N VAL A 19 -10.14 -0.84 -1.56
CA VAL A 19 -10.77 -2.14 -1.22
C VAL A 19 -11.49 -2.71 -2.44
N MET A 20 -12.33 -1.91 -3.10
CA MET A 20 -13.08 -2.34 -4.29
C MET A 20 -12.12 -2.78 -5.42
N ARG A 21 -11.09 -1.97 -5.69
CA ARG A 21 -10.05 -2.27 -6.67
C ARG A 21 -9.35 -3.59 -6.34
N ASP A 22 -8.86 -3.74 -5.10
CA ASP A 22 -8.14 -4.92 -4.66
C ASP A 22 -9.02 -6.18 -4.78
N MET A 23 -10.30 -6.09 -4.45
CA MET A 23 -11.23 -7.19 -4.64
C MET A 23 -11.36 -7.58 -6.12
N VAL A 24 -11.52 -6.60 -7.03
CA VAL A 24 -11.67 -6.87 -8.48
C VAL A 24 -10.38 -7.43 -9.09
N TYR A 25 -9.22 -6.86 -8.77
CA TYR A 25 -7.96 -7.34 -9.35
C TYR A 25 -7.50 -8.64 -8.71
N ASN A 26 -7.72 -8.82 -7.41
CA ASN A 26 -7.18 -9.97 -6.70
C ASN A 26 -8.10 -11.17 -6.68
N LEU A 27 -9.43 -11.04 -6.64
CA LEU A 27 -10.33 -12.20 -6.55
C LEU A 27 -10.89 -12.61 -7.92
N PRO A 28 -11.04 -13.92 -8.21
CA PRO A 28 -11.68 -14.40 -9.43
C PRO A 28 -13.21 -14.33 -9.33
N VAL A 29 -13.74 -14.50 -8.11
CA VAL A 29 -15.17 -14.45 -7.78
C VAL A 29 -15.34 -13.46 -6.63
N LEU A 30 -16.18 -12.46 -6.85
CA LEU A 30 -16.61 -11.49 -5.86
C LEU A 30 -17.83 -12.06 -5.15
N THR A 31 -17.70 -12.30 -3.85
CA THR A 31 -18.78 -12.79 -3.01
C THR A 31 -19.17 -11.76 -1.93
N PRO A 32 -19.54 -10.52 -2.33
CA PRO A 32 -19.93 -9.52 -1.36
C PRO A 32 -21.21 -9.96 -0.66
N PRO A 33 -21.48 -9.53 0.58
CA PRO A 33 -22.72 -9.91 1.22
C PRO A 33 -23.89 -9.01 0.73
N ARG A 34 -25.15 -9.44 0.89
CA ARG A 34 -26.33 -8.88 0.17
C ARG A 34 -26.58 -7.36 0.29
N TRP A 35 -26.00 -6.72 1.29
CA TRP A 35 -26.05 -5.29 1.58
C TRP A 35 -25.15 -4.47 0.64
N VAL A 36 -24.45 -5.12 -0.29
CA VAL A 36 -23.88 -4.49 -1.49
C VAL A 36 -24.93 -3.74 -2.35
N ARG A 37 -26.21 -3.94 -2.06
CA ARG A 37 -27.34 -3.21 -2.67
C ARG A 37 -27.58 -1.82 -2.05
N SER A 38 -27.00 -1.51 -0.89
CA SER A 38 -27.08 -0.18 -0.30
C SER A 38 -26.49 0.86 -1.26
N ARG A 39 -27.12 2.04 -1.30
CA ARG A 39 -26.80 3.12 -2.24
C ARG A 39 -25.96 4.20 -1.60
N THR A 40 -25.10 4.82 -2.39
CA THR A 40 -24.32 5.99 -2.00
C THR A 40 -24.15 6.95 -3.17
N THR A 41 -23.51 8.08 -2.92
CA THR A 41 -23.23 9.15 -3.89
C THR A 41 -21.71 9.35 -4.01
N PRO A 42 -21.01 8.43 -4.70
CA PRO A 42 -19.55 8.44 -4.73
C PRO A 42 -19.02 9.72 -5.40
N ILE A 43 -18.10 10.43 -4.75
CA ILE A 43 -17.52 11.68 -5.23
C ILE A 43 -16.07 11.47 -5.69
N ALA A 44 -15.68 12.08 -6.81
CA ALA A 44 -14.28 12.07 -7.24
C ALA A 44 -13.39 12.85 -6.25
N LEU A 45 -12.20 12.33 -5.97
CA LEU A 45 -11.22 12.98 -5.09
C LEU A 45 -10.91 14.41 -5.54
N GLU A 46 -10.77 14.63 -6.85
CA GLU A 46 -10.53 15.95 -7.42
C GLU A 46 -11.63 16.97 -7.07
N ASN A 47 -12.91 16.58 -7.20
CA ASN A 47 -14.02 17.47 -6.83
C ASN A 47 -14.06 17.75 -5.32
N LEU A 48 -13.72 16.75 -4.50
CA LEU A 48 -13.67 16.92 -3.05
C LEU A 48 -12.54 17.88 -2.64
N LEU A 49 -11.36 17.74 -3.23
CA LEU A 49 -10.23 18.65 -3.00
C LEU A 49 -10.56 20.07 -3.44
N HIS A 50 -11.25 20.23 -4.57
CA HIS A 50 -11.75 21.54 -5.01
C HIS A 50 -12.66 22.19 -3.95
N TYR A 51 -13.63 21.44 -3.39
CA TYR A 51 -14.47 21.95 -2.31
C TYR A 51 -13.65 22.35 -1.07
N LEU A 52 -12.69 21.52 -0.64
CA LEU A 52 -11.87 21.81 0.53
C LEU A 52 -11.04 23.09 0.36
N VAL A 53 -10.46 23.31 -0.82
CA VAL A 53 -9.67 24.51 -1.13
C VAL A 53 -10.59 25.73 -1.24
N ALA A 54 -11.68 25.64 -1.99
CA ALA A 54 -12.59 26.77 -2.17
C ALA A 54 -13.28 27.20 -0.87
N LEU A 55 -13.52 26.27 0.08
CA LEU A 55 -14.07 26.61 1.40
C LEU A 55 -13.18 27.57 2.20
N LEU A 56 -11.88 27.68 1.89
CA LEU A 56 -10.99 28.67 2.51
C LEU A 56 -11.42 30.12 2.20
N ASP A 57 -12.05 30.33 1.04
CA ASP A 57 -12.57 31.64 0.60
C ASP A 57 -13.98 31.93 1.13
N HIS A 58 -14.57 31.01 1.89
CA HIS A 58 -15.91 31.13 2.48
C HIS A 58 -15.87 31.01 4.02
N PRO A 59 -15.17 31.90 4.73
CA PRO A 59 -15.09 31.83 6.19
C PRO A 59 -16.48 32.00 6.82
N ALA A 60 -16.71 31.33 7.94
CA ALA A 60 -17.91 31.51 8.76
C ALA A 60 -17.55 31.63 10.24
N SER A 61 -18.29 32.51 10.92
CA SER A 61 -18.23 32.69 12.37
C SER A 61 -18.79 31.48 13.13
N GLU A 62 -19.63 30.67 12.49
CA GLU A 62 -20.34 29.55 13.11
C GLU A 62 -19.84 28.19 12.62
N HIS A 63 -20.19 27.15 13.37
CA HIS A 63 -19.98 25.78 12.94
C HIS A 63 -20.98 25.43 11.82
N ARG A 64 -20.47 24.87 10.72
CA ARG A 64 -21.29 24.44 9.58
C ARG A 64 -20.87 23.04 9.16
N ILE A 65 -21.85 22.24 8.76
CA ILE A 65 -21.65 20.90 8.20
C ILE A 65 -22.14 20.96 6.76
N PHE A 66 -21.29 20.53 5.83
CA PHE A 66 -21.63 20.33 4.44
C PHE A 66 -21.47 18.86 4.09
N GLU A 67 -22.36 18.34 3.26
CA GLU A 67 -22.19 17.04 2.64
C GLU A 67 -21.75 17.23 1.19
N ALA A 68 -20.82 16.39 0.73
CA ALA A 68 -20.29 16.38 -0.62
C ALA A 68 -20.68 15.08 -1.30
N ALA A 69 -21.32 15.21 -2.45
CA ALA A 69 -21.85 14.09 -3.23
C ALA A 69 -21.32 14.15 -4.67
N GLY A 70 -21.18 12.98 -5.29
CA GLY A 70 -20.98 12.90 -6.74
C GLY A 70 -22.27 13.17 -7.54
N PRO A 71 -22.20 13.12 -8.88
CA PRO A 71 -23.36 13.38 -9.73
C PRO A 71 -24.34 12.20 -9.77
N GLU A 72 -23.94 11.02 -9.30
CA GLU A 72 -24.68 9.76 -9.48
C GLU A 72 -25.01 9.08 -8.15
N VAL A 73 -26.17 8.42 -8.08
CA VAL A 73 -26.54 7.53 -6.98
C VAL A 73 -26.31 6.09 -7.43
N LEU A 74 -25.32 5.43 -6.82
CA LEU A 74 -24.92 4.08 -7.18
C LEU A 74 -24.97 3.15 -5.96
N SER A 75 -25.51 1.94 -6.14
CA SER A 75 -25.27 0.85 -5.19
C SER A 75 -23.82 0.41 -5.23
N TYR A 76 -23.31 -0.19 -4.14
CA TYR A 76 -21.97 -0.78 -4.16
C TYR A 76 -21.82 -1.84 -5.26
N GLN A 77 -22.90 -2.56 -5.58
CA GLN A 77 -22.92 -3.56 -6.65
C GLN A 77 -22.70 -2.90 -8.01
N GLN A 78 -23.43 -1.82 -8.29
CA GLN A 78 -23.24 -1.04 -9.51
C GLN A 78 -21.82 -0.48 -9.58
N GLN A 79 -21.26 0.00 -8.47
CA GLN A 79 -19.87 0.47 -8.47
C GLN A 79 -18.87 -0.64 -8.84
N PHE A 80 -19.05 -1.87 -8.35
CA PHE A 80 -18.24 -3.01 -8.79
C PHE A 80 -18.43 -3.31 -10.28
N GLU A 81 -19.67 -3.30 -10.77
CA GLU A 81 -19.98 -3.55 -12.19
C GLU A 81 -19.36 -2.50 -13.11
N HIS A 82 -19.49 -1.22 -12.76
CA HIS A 82 -18.88 -0.10 -13.45
C HIS A 82 -17.36 -0.16 -13.40
N PHE A 83 -16.78 -0.44 -12.22
CA PHE A 83 -15.33 -0.61 -12.08
C PHE A 83 -14.81 -1.74 -12.97
N MET A 84 -15.50 -2.89 -13.01
CA MET A 84 -15.17 -4.01 -13.90
C MET A 84 -15.25 -3.63 -15.38
N ALA A 85 -16.27 -2.86 -15.78
CA ALA A 85 -16.40 -2.36 -17.14
C ALA A 85 -15.26 -1.42 -17.54
N VAL A 86 -14.89 -0.47 -16.66
CA VAL A 86 -13.80 0.49 -16.91
C VAL A 86 -12.43 -0.20 -16.92
N SER A 87 -12.16 -1.10 -15.98
CA SER A 87 -10.89 -1.82 -15.85
C SER A 87 -10.72 -2.97 -16.85
N GLY A 88 -11.79 -3.35 -17.56
CA GLY A 88 -11.81 -4.49 -18.48
C GLY A 88 -11.72 -5.86 -17.79
N LYS A 89 -11.82 -5.93 -16.46
CA LYS A 89 -11.78 -7.20 -15.71
C LYS A 89 -13.17 -7.80 -15.60
N ARG A 90 -13.31 -9.07 -15.99
CA ARG A 90 -14.56 -9.83 -15.82
C ARG A 90 -14.48 -10.70 -14.56
N ARG A 91 -15.33 -10.42 -13.56
CA ARG A 91 -15.47 -11.22 -12.33
C ARG A 91 -16.91 -11.64 -12.12
N TRP A 92 -17.09 -12.78 -11.48
CA TRP A 92 -18.41 -13.25 -11.09
C TRP A 92 -18.80 -12.54 -9.80
N LEU A 93 -19.92 -11.82 -9.80
CA LEU A 93 -20.42 -11.11 -8.62
C LEU A 93 -21.63 -11.87 -8.08
N ILE A 94 -21.45 -12.59 -6.97
CA ILE A 94 -22.46 -13.44 -6.35
C ILE A 94 -22.76 -12.91 -4.94
N PRO A 95 -23.85 -12.16 -4.74
CA PRO A 95 -24.21 -11.67 -3.42
C PRO A 95 -24.63 -12.81 -2.50
N ILE A 96 -23.95 -12.98 -1.36
CA ILE A 96 -24.22 -14.08 -0.42
C ILE A 96 -24.89 -13.62 0.90
N PRO A 97 -25.82 -14.40 1.48
CA PRO A 97 -26.55 -14.03 2.70
C PRO A 97 -25.72 -14.22 3.97
N LEU A 98 -24.53 -13.60 4.06
CA LEU A 98 -23.70 -13.66 5.26
C LEU A 98 -24.14 -12.64 6.32
N PRO A 99 -24.34 -13.06 7.58
CA PRO A 99 -24.54 -12.13 8.68
C PRO A 99 -23.25 -11.33 8.94
N THR A 100 -23.35 -10.02 9.16
CA THR A 100 -22.18 -9.14 9.29
C THR A 100 -21.19 -9.56 10.37
N ARG A 101 -21.67 -10.20 11.46
CA ARG A 101 -20.81 -10.70 12.55
C ARG A 101 -19.79 -11.77 12.10
N TRP A 102 -20.00 -12.38 10.92
CA TRP A 102 -19.11 -13.39 10.33
C TRP A 102 -18.12 -12.80 9.32
N ILE A 103 -18.23 -11.51 8.99
CA ILE A 103 -17.26 -10.84 8.13
C ILE A 103 -16.01 -10.61 8.96
N SER A 104 -15.05 -11.50 8.79
CA SER A 104 -13.79 -11.40 9.49
C SER A 104 -13.00 -10.22 8.92
N VAL A 105 -12.61 -9.26 9.77
CA VAL A 105 -11.62 -8.23 9.44
C VAL A 105 -10.35 -8.88 8.88
N TRP A 106 -10.04 -10.11 9.31
CA TRP A 106 -8.96 -10.92 8.75
C TRP A 106 -9.11 -11.17 7.24
N PHE A 107 -10.32 -11.49 6.74
CA PHE A 107 -10.55 -11.72 5.31
C PHE A 107 -10.28 -10.46 4.48
N LEU A 108 -10.72 -9.29 4.95
CA LEU A 108 -10.38 -8.03 4.29
C LEU A 108 -8.88 -7.79 4.33
N ASN A 109 -8.21 -7.93 5.48
CA ASN A 109 -6.75 -7.76 5.59
C ASN A 109 -5.97 -8.73 4.67
N VAL A 110 -6.52 -9.91 4.41
CA VAL A 110 -5.94 -10.88 3.47
C VAL A 110 -6.04 -10.36 2.03
N ILE A 111 -7.17 -9.78 1.63
CA ILE A 111 -7.44 -9.44 0.23
C ILE A 111 -6.99 -8.03 -0.13
N THR A 112 -7.24 -7.06 0.74
CA THR A 112 -6.88 -5.66 0.54
C THR A 112 -5.59 -5.30 1.26
N SER A 113 -4.86 -4.34 0.72
CA SER A 113 -3.70 -3.72 1.37
C SER A 113 -4.07 -2.53 2.25
N VAL A 114 -5.35 -2.13 2.30
CA VAL A 114 -5.85 -1.03 3.12
C VAL A 114 -5.67 -1.30 4.62
N PRO A 115 -5.31 -0.30 5.44
CA PRO A 115 -5.17 -0.46 6.88
C PRO A 115 -6.41 -1.09 7.56
N PRO A 116 -6.23 -2.06 8.47
CA PRO A 116 -7.34 -2.79 9.09
C PRO A 116 -8.38 -1.93 9.81
N THR A 117 -7.94 -0.82 10.41
CA THR A 117 -8.80 0.14 11.11
C THR A 117 -9.78 0.80 10.15
N THR A 118 -9.29 1.23 9.00
CA THR A 118 -10.10 1.84 7.94
C THR A 118 -11.05 0.81 7.32
N ALA A 119 -10.57 -0.41 7.04
CA ALA A 119 -11.40 -1.49 6.51
C ALA A 119 -12.60 -1.83 7.44
N ARG A 120 -12.38 -1.82 8.76
CA ARG A 120 -13.46 -2.05 9.74
C ARG A 120 -14.50 -0.92 9.75
N ALA A 121 -14.06 0.33 9.69
CA ALA A 121 -14.97 1.48 9.64
C ALA A 121 -15.83 1.45 8.36
N LEU A 122 -15.21 1.10 7.22
CA LEU A 122 -15.91 0.94 5.94
C LEU A 122 -17.00 -0.12 6.03
N ILE A 123 -16.71 -1.34 6.54
CA ILE A 123 -17.72 -2.40 6.74
C ILE A 123 -18.92 -1.88 7.53
N GLN A 124 -18.77 -1.04 8.55
CA GLN A 124 -19.93 -0.60 9.31
C GLN A 124 -20.84 0.32 8.49
N GLY A 125 -20.27 1.17 7.64
CA GLY A 125 -21.01 2.13 6.79
C GLY A 125 -21.81 1.49 5.65
N LEU A 126 -21.37 0.35 5.09
CA LEU A 126 -21.99 -0.26 3.90
C LEU A 126 -23.44 -0.77 4.13
N LYS A 127 -23.97 -0.78 5.36
CA LYS A 127 -25.30 -1.35 5.71
C LYS A 127 -26.48 -0.47 5.38
N HIS A 128 -26.24 0.82 5.21
CA HIS A 128 -27.27 1.81 5.09
C HIS A 128 -27.08 2.58 3.80
N ASP A 129 -28.18 3.09 3.25
CA ASP A 129 -28.09 4.07 2.18
C ASP A 129 -27.43 5.33 2.75
N LEU A 130 -26.33 5.74 2.12
CA LEU A 130 -25.54 6.93 2.46
C LEU A 130 -25.67 7.93 1.32
N LEU A 131 -26.85 8.53 1.22
CA LEU A 131 -27.19 9.55 0.23
C LEU A 131 -26.93 10.92 0.87
N ALA A 132 -25.91 11.62 0.38
CA ALA A 132 -25.56 12.95 0.86
C ALA A 132 -26.50 14.01 0.26
N ASP A 133 -26.91 14.99 1.07
CA ASP A 133 -27.55 16.22 0.61
C ASP A 133 -26.50 17.31 0.42
N ASP A 134 -26.03 17.45 -0.82
CA ASP A 134 -25.00 18.43 -1.18
C ASP A 134 -25.56 19.73 -1.76
N THR A 135 -26.87 19.96 -1.64
CA THR A 135 -27.56 21.15 -2.20
C THR A 135 -26.91 22.45 -1.73
N ALA A 136 -26.67 22.56 -0.42
CA ALA A 136 -26.07 23.76 0.19
C ALA A 136 -24.61 23.97 -0.25
N LEU A 137 -23.84 22.89 -0.37
CA LEU A 137 -22.44 22.96 -0.78
C LEU A 137 -22.32 23.34 -2.27
N ARG A 138 -23.14 22.74 -3.14
CA ARG A 138 -23.18 23.07 -4.58
C ARG A 138 -23.62 24.51 -4.84
N ALA A 139 -24.56 25.01 -4.05
CA ALA A 139 -25.01 26.40 -4.15
C ALA A 139 -23.90 27.37 -3.74
N LEU A 140 -23.10 27.02 -2.72
CA LEU A 140 -21.99 27.84 -2.26
C LEU A 140 -20.79 27.81 -3.22
N ILE A 141 -20.42 26.62 -3.71
CA ILE A 141 -19.23 26.37 -4.53
C ILE A 141 -19.66 25.56 -5.77
N PRO A 142 -20.16 26.22 -6.82
CA PRO A 142 -20.59 25.52 -8.03
C PRO A 142 -19.37 24.97 -8.79
N GLN A 143 -19.41 23.68 -9.12
CA GLN A 143 -18.39 23.03 -9.93
C GLN A 143 -19.00 21.95 -10.83
N ARG A 144 -18.29 21.57 -11.89
CA ARG A 144 -18.63 20.40 -12.70
C ARG A 144 -18.18 19.13 -11.98
N LEU A 145 -19.13 18.27 -11.65
CA LEU A 145 -18.84 17.00 -11.01
C LEU A 145 -18.44 15.92 -12.03
N ILE A 146 -17.46 15.12 -11.65
CA ILE A 146 -16.91 14.02 -12.44
C ILE A 146 -17.76 12.77 -12.19
N ALA A 147 -18.20 12.11 -13.26
CA ALA A 147 -18.95 10.86 -13.19
C ALA A 147 -18.08 9.72 -12.64
N PHE A 148 -18.70 8.70 -12.05
CA PHE A 148 -17.99 7.59 -11.40
C PHE A 148 -17.00 6.92 -12.34
N ASP A 149 -17.42 6.58 -13.56
CA ASP A 149 -16.57 5.87 -14.54
C ASP A 149 -15.34 6.69 -14.95
N ASP A 150 -15.50 8.01 -15.10
CA ASP A 150 -14.41 8.92 -15.44
C ASP A 150 -13.44 9.08 -14.27
N ALA A 151 -13.97 9.16 -13.03
CA ALA A 151 -13.15 9.19 -11.82
C ALA A 151 -12.33 7.90 -11.66
N VAL A 152 -12.94 6.74 -11.90
CA VAL A 152 -12.23 5.44 -11.91
C VAL A 152 -11.14 5.44 -12.97
N ARG A 153 -11.43 5.91 -14.20
CA ARG A 153 -10.47 5.95 -15.31
C ARG A 153 -9.28 6.87 -15.01
N SER A 154 -9.53 8.07 -14.47
CA SER A 154 -8.45 8.97 -14.05
C SER A 154 -7.61 8.35 -12.95
N THR A 155 -8.26 7.78 -11.95
CA THR A 155 -7.58 7.16 -10.79
C THR A 155 -6.66 6.03 -11.22
N LEU A 156 -7.12 5.10 -12.07
CA LEU A 156 -6.28 4.01 -12.58
C LEU A 156 -5.07 4.53 -13.36
N LYS A 157 -5.24 5.61 -14.14
CA LYS A 157 -4.15 6.26 -14.88
C LYS A 157 -3.16 7.00 -13.98
N GLU A 158 -3.62 7.56 -12.87
CA GLU A 158 -2.76 8.14 -11.83
C GLU A 158 -1.97 7.05 -11.11
N GLU A 159 -2.59 5.92 -10.82
CA GLU A 159 -1.95 4.78 -10.15
C GLU A 159 -0.84 4.14 -10.98
N GLU A 160 -0.96 4.14 -12.31
CA GLU A 160 0.13 3.74 -13.21
C GLU A 160 1.41 4.55 -13.01
N LYS A 161 1.29 5.81 -12.53
CA LYS A 161 2.43 6.69 -12.28
C LYS A 161 3.03 6.54 -10.89
N LEU A 162 2.41 5.79 -9.97
CA LEU A 162 2.90 5.67 -8.58
C LEU A 162 4.29 5.06 -8.46
N VAL A 163 4.66 4.18 -9.38
CA VAL A 163 6.02 3.62 -9.44
C VAL A 163 7.07 4.67 -9.83
N ASN A 164 6.66 5.78 -10.44
CA ASN A 164 7.52 6.90 -10.74
C ASN A 164 7.53 7.91 -9.58
N SER A 165 7.87 7.42 -8.39
CA SER A 165 7.93 8.20 -7.15
C SER A 165 9.24 7.98 -6.40
N SER A 166 9.49 8.83 -5.41
CA SER A 166 10.64 8.72 -4.50
C SER A 166 10.72 7.36 -3.81
N ASP A 167 9.57 6.77 -3.47
CA ASP A 167 9.46 5.46 -2.81
C ASP A 167 10.05 4.31 -3.62
N TRP A 168 10.16 4.48 -4.94
CA TRP A 168 10.73 3.52 -5.89
C TRP A 168 12.05 4.01 -6.50
N GLY A 169 12.59 5.15 -6.03
CA GLY A 169 13.85 5.72 -6.51
C GLY A 169 13.85 6.09 -7.99
N TYR A 170 12.68 6.26 -8.61
CA TYR A 170 12.52 6.43 -10.06
C TYR A 170 13.20 5.31 -10.89
N ASP A 171 13.29 4.10 -10.31
CA ASP A 171 14.06 3.02 -10.90
C ASP A 171 13.38 2.42 -12.14
N ALA A 172 14.12 2.35 -13.25
CA ALA A 172 13.60 1.84 -14.52
C ALA A 172 13.18 0.36 -14.47
N GLN A 173 13.81 -0.48 -13.63
CA GLN A 173 13.44 -1.88 -13.48
C GLN A 173 12.16 -2.02 -12.66
N ALA A 174 11.97 -1.19 -11.64
CA ALA A 174 10.71 -1.10 -10.91
C ALA A 174 9.58 -0.66 -11.86
N PHE A 175 9.82 0.39 -12.68
CA PHE A 175 8.87 0.87 -13.67
C PHE A 175 8.48 -0.22 -14.68
N ALA A 176 9.46 -0.93 -15.27
CA ALA A 176 9.21 -1.97 -16.26
C ALA A 176 8.45 -3.19 -15.71
N ARG A 177 8.53 -3.43 -14.39
CA ARG A 177 7.83 -4.55 -13.72
C ARG A 177 6.50 -4.12 -13.10
N TRP A 178 6.25 -2.82 -12.99
CA TRP A 178 4.99 -2.30 -12.49
C TRP A 178 3.85 -2.75 -13.39
N ARG A 179 2.72 -3.06 -12.77
CA ARG A 179 1.50 -3.44 -13.48
C ARG A 179 0.39 -2.51 -13.05
N PRO A 180 -0.50 -2.06 -13.96
CA PRO A 180 -1.63 -1.21 -13.61
C PRO A 180 -2.56 -1.82 -12.55
N GLU A 181 -2.53 -3.15 -12.38
CA GLU A 181 -3.29 -3.82 -11.32
C GLU A 181 -2.68 -3.71 -9.92
N TYR A 182 -1.49 -3.11 -9.78
CA TYR A 182 -0.87 -2.86 -8.48
C TYR A 182 -1.48 -1.66 -7.82
N GLY A 183 -1.96 -1.91 -6.61
CA GLY A 183 -2.65 -0.89 -5.85
C GLY A 183 -1.77 0.16 -5.22
N TYR A 184 -2.37 1.29 -4.86
CA TYR A 184 -1.72 2.37 -4.11
C TYR A 184 -1.13 1.85 -2.79
N PHE A 185 -1.92 1.12 -2.01
CA PHE A 185 -1.42 0.49 -0.80
C PHE A 185 -0.67 -0.82 -1.10
N ALA A 186 0.55 -0.92 -0.57
CA ALA A 186 1.28 -2.17 -0.51
C ALA A 186 0.88 -2.96 0.75
N LYS A 187 0.86 -4.29 0.64
CA LYS A 187 0.95 -5.12 1.86
C LYS A 187 2.31 -4.90 2.49
N GLN A 188 2.34 -4.86 3.82
CA GLN A 188 3.58 -4.63 4.55
C GLN A 188 3.75 -5.58 5.72
N ALA A 189 5.00 -5.94 5.99
CA ALA A 189 5.41 -6.67 7.19
C ALA A 189 6.79 -6.15 7.61
N GLY A 190 6.94 -5.81 8.87
CA GLY A 190 8.16 -5.19 9.37
C GLY A 190 8.18 -5.11 10.88
N PHE A 191 9.30 -4.62 11.41
CA PHE A 191 9.48 -4.42 12.83
C PHE A 191 10.39 -3.21 13.09
N THR A 192 9.97 -2.36 14.02
CA THR A 192 10.74 -1.21 14.48
C THR A 192 11.40 -1.51 15.82
N VAL A 193 12.70 -1.24 15.93
CA VAL A 193 13.46 -1.36 17.19
C VAL A 193 13.93 0.02 17.64
N LYS A 194 13.85 0.28 18.95
CA LYS A 194 14.51 1.42 19.60
C LYS A 194 15.91 1.01 20.04
N THR A 195 16.89 1.89 19.87
CA THR A 195 18.30 1.63 20.17
C THR A 195 19.01 2.91 20.61
N SER A 196 20.09 2.76 21.37
CA SER A 196 21.01 3.84 21.75
C SER A 196 22.14 4.06 20.75
N ALA A 197 22.30 3.20 19.74
CA ALA A 197 23.34 3.36 18.71
C ALA A 197 23.19 4.68 17.95
N SER A 198 24.33 5.22 17.50
CA SER A 198 24.35 6.41 16.63
C SER A 198 23.77 6.10 15.24
N LEU A 199 23.28 7.14 14.55
CA LEU A 199 22.82 7.00 13.15
C LEU A 199 23.94 6.50 12.24
N ALA A 200 25.16 7.00 12.42
CA ALA A 200 26.33 6.58 11.64
C ALA A 200 26.63 5.09 11.80
N ALA A 201 26.58 4.57 13.04
CA ALA A 201 26.76 3.14 13.31
C ALA A 201 25.65 2.30 12.68
N LEU A 202 24.39 2.71 12.84
CA LEU A 202 23.25 2.03 12.22
C LEU A 202 23.37 2.02 10.69
N TRP A 203 23.77 3.15 10.10
CA TRP A 203 23.96 3.30 8.67
C TRP A 203 25.08 2.39 8.16
N GLN A 204 26.21 2.35 8.86
CA GLN A 204 27.33 1.45 8.53
C GLN A 204 26.88 -0.01 8.57
N VAL A 205 26.18 -0.44 9.62
CA VAL A 205 25.70 -1.82 9.76
C VAL A 205 24.68 -2.16 8.68
N VAL A 206 23.67 -1.32 8.43
CA VAL A 206 22.67 -1.54 7.37
C VAL A 206 23.35 -1.72 6.01
N ASN A 207 24.39 -0.93 5.74
CA ASN A 207 25.19 -1.03 4.53
C ASN A 207 26.04 -2.30 4.44
N GLN A 208 26.09 -3.17 5.45
CA GLN A 208 26.75 -4.48 5.38
C GLN A 208 25.86 -5.62 4.86
N ILE A 209 24.61 -5.34 4.48
CA ILE A 209 23.71 -6.34 3.91
C ILE A 209 24.35 -7.08 2.71
N GLY A 210 24.20 -8.40 2.68
CA GLY A 210 24.86 -9.29 1.71
C GLY A 210 26.33 -9.60 2.01
N GLY A 211 26.93 -8.99 3.04
CA GLY A 211 28.29 -9.22 3.50
C GLY A 211 28.43 -10.44 4.41
N LYS A 212 29.31 -10.38 5.42
CA LYS A 212 29.61 -11.49 6.35
C LYS A 212 28.36 -12.01 7.07
N GLU A 213 27.53 -11.10 7.57
CA GLU A 213 26.26 -11.40 8.26
C GLU A 213 25.11 -11.76 7.30
N ARG A 214 25.36 -11.73 5.98
CA ARG A 214 24.37 -11.96 4.92
C ARG A 214 23.16 -11.02 5.10
N TYR A 215 21.99 -11.53 5.50
CA TYR A 215 20.78 -10.73 5.71
C TYR A 215 20.52 -10.44 7.21
N PHE A 216 21.53 -10.51 8.06
CA PHE A 216 21.48 -10.33 9.53
C PHE A 216 20.67 -11.38 10.31
N PHE A 217 19.63 -11.96 9.72
CA PHE A 217 18.80 -12.97 10.39
C PHE A 217 18.08 -13.87 9.37
N GLY A 218 17.80 -15.11 9.77
CA GLY A 218 17.02 -16.04 8.96
C GLY A 218 17.71 -16.44 7.66
N ASN A 219 19.05 -16.43 7.61
CA ASN A 219 19.84 -16.64 6.40
C ASN A 219 19.50 -17.93 5.65
N ILE A 220 19.14 -19.00 6.35
CA ILE A 220 18.68 -20.27 5.74
C ILE A 220 17.40 -20.05 4.91
N LEU A 221 16.45 -19.24 5.40
CA LEU A 221 15.20 -18.96 4.67
C LEU A 221 15.47 -18.17 3.39
N TRP A 222 16.36 -17.18 3.45
CA TRP A 222 16.80 -16.42 2.28
C TRP A 222 17.50 -17.30 1.24
N GLN A 223 18.39 -18.20 1.69
CA GLN A 223 19.07 -19.16 0.83
C GLN A 223 18.12 -20.16 0.18
N THR A 224 17.17 -20.71 0.95
CA THR A 224 16.12 -21.60 0.42
C THR A 224 15.31 -20.88 -0.66
N ARG A 225 14.89 -19.63 -0.42
CA ARG A 225 14.15 -18.87 -1.41
C ARG A 225 14.97 -18.60 -2.68
N ALA A 226 16.27 -18.31 -2.53
CA ALA A 226 17.20 -18.13 -3.65
C ALA A 226 17.39 -19.43 -4.46
N LEU A 227 17.45 -20.58 -3.78
CA LEU A 227 17.54 -21.88 -4.43
C LEU A 227 16.28 -22.19 -5.25
N MET A 228 15.09 -21.91 -4.71
CA MET A 228 13.82 -22.10 -5.42
C MET A 228 13.77 -21.26 -6.71
N ASP A 229 14.24 -20.01 -6.66
CA ASP A 229 14.28 -19.13 -7.82
C ASP A 229 15.20 -19.66 -8.92
N ARG A 230 16.37 -20.17 -8.50
CA ARG A 230 17.36 -20.78 -9.39
C ARG A 230 16.83 -22.07 -10.02
N ALA A 231 16.04 -22.86 -9.29
CA ALA A 231 15.42 -24.07 -9.83
C ALA A 231 14.42 -23.76 -10.97
N ILE A 232 13.85 -22.56 -11.00
CA ILE A 232 12.95 -22.07 -12.07
C ILE A 232 13.75 -21.35 -13.18
N GLY A 233 15.06 -21.56 -13.22
CA GLY A 233 15.97 -21.04 -14.26
C GLY A 233 16.25 -19.55 -14.18
N HIS A 234 15.89 -18.88 -13.08
CA HIS A 234 16.17 -17.45 -12.91
C HIS A 234 17.60 -17.25 -12.39
N LYS A 235 18.41 -16.52 -13.16
CA LYS A 235 19.80 -16.21 -12.81
C LYS A 235 19.84 -14.79 -12.24
N LEU A 236 20.10 -14.69 -10.95
CA LEU A 236 20.31 -13.41 -10.27
C LEU A 236 21.78 -13.21 -9.96
N ALA A 237 22.15 -11.95 -9.77
CA ALA A 237 23.47 -11.59 -9.28
C ALA A 237 23.73 -12.29 -7.93
N LYS A 238 25.00 -12.51 -7.63
CA LYS A 238 25.43 -13.11 -6.36
C LYS A 238 26.47 -12.20 -5.73
N GLY A 239 26.40 -12.07 -4.42
CA GLY A 239 27.29 -11.21 -3.67
C GLY A 239 26.87 -9.75 -3.73
N ARG A 240 27.76 -8.88 -3.28
CA ARG A 240 27.59 -7.43 -3.22
C ARG A 240 28.83 -6.76 -3.79
N PRO A 241 28.78 -5.47 -4.14
CA PRO A 241 29.97 -4.70 -4.49
C PRO A 241 30.97 -4.66 -3.34
N GLU A 242 32.27 -4.71 -3.67
CA GLU A 242 33.40 -4.60 -2.74
C GLU A 242 33.65 -3.14 -2.33
N ARG A 243 32.66 -2.54 -1.69
CA ARG A 243 32.72 -1.19 -1.12
C ARG A 243 31.97 -1.12 0.20
N GLU A 244 32.36 -0.13 1.00
CA GLU A 244 31.79 0.09 2.33
C GLU A 244 30.29 0.44 2.27
N TYR A 245 29.93 1.45 1.47
CA TYR A 245 28.56 1.91 1.33
C TYR A 245 27.96 1.54 -0.01
N LEU A 246 26.72 1.06 0.01
CA LEU A 246 25.94 0.75 -1.18
C LEU A 246 25.47 2.05 -1.85
N GLN A 247 25.36 2.01 -3.17
CA GLN A 247 24.80 3.11 -3.96
C GLN A 247 23.60 2.62 -4.78
N THR A 248 22.76 3.56 -5.20
CA THR A 248 21.66 3.28 -6.11
C THR A 248 22.16 2.55 -7.36
N GLY A 249 21.48 1.46 -7.73
CA GLY A 249 21.84 0.58 -8.83
C GLY A 249 22.59 -0.69 -8.41
N ASP A 250 23.13 -0.75 -7.19
CA ASP A 250 23.89 -1.91 -6.73
C ASP A 250 23.07 -3.18 -6.66
N ALA A 251 23.69 -4.30 -7.05
CA ALA A 251 23.13 -5.62 -6.86
C ALA A 251 23.64 -6.23 -5.55
N VAL A 252 22.72 -6.65 -4.68
CA VAL A 252 23.03 -7.41 -3.45
C VAL A 252 22.30 -8.75 -3.55
N ASP A 253 23.02 -9.77 -3.99
CA ASP A 253 22.48 -11.05 -4.47
C ASP A 253 21.28 -10.82 -5.41
N SER A 254 20.10 -11.26 -4.98
CA SER A 254 18.81 -11.21 -5.66
C SER A 254 18.08 -9.86 -5.53
N TRP A 255 18.75 -8.83 -5.01
CA TRP A 255 18.17 -7.53 -4.74
C TRP A 255 18.91 -6.44 -5.50
N LYS A 256 18.20 -5.37 -5.83
CA LYS A 256 18.79 -4.16 -6.41
C LYS A 256 18.55 -2.97 -5.49
N VAL A 257 19.58 -2.22 -5.15
CA VAL A 257 19.44 -0.98 -4.37
C VAL A 257 18.79 0.08 -5.26
N ILE A 258 17.67 0.64 -4.81
CA ILE A 258 16.90 1.63 -5.56
C ILE A 258 16.85 3.00 -4.88
N VAL A 259 16.99 3.05 -3.56
CA VAL A 259 17.04 4.31 -2.80
C VAL A 259 18.17 4.23 -1.80
N VAL A 260 18.99 5.28 -1.77
CA VAL A 260 20.06 5.51 -0.80
C VAL A 260 19.95 6.94 -0.32
N GLU A 261 19.50 7.11 0.92
CA GLU A 261 19.55 8.38 1.64
C GLU A 261 20.42 8.17 2.88
N PRO A 262 21.66 8.72 2.89
CA PRO A 262 22.60 8.53 3.98
C PRO A 262 21.98 8.82 5.35
N GLU A 263 22.17 7.90 6.29
CA GLU A 263 21.66 7.95 7.67
C GLU A 263 20.13 8.08 7.81
N LYS A 264 19.38 7.84 6.73
CA LYS A 264 17.92 7.94 6.70
C LYS A 264 17.26 6.69 6.15
N GLN A 265 17.67 6.25 4.95
CA GLN A 265 16.96 5.19 4.26
C GLN A 265 17.85 4.40 3.29
N LEU A 266 17.70 3.08 3.32
CA LEU A 266 18.19 2.17 2.28
C LEU A 266 17.03 1.30 1.81
N THR A 267 16.72 1.33 0.51
CA THR A 267 15.66 0.51 -0.08
C THR A 267 16.20 -0.41 -1.17
N LEU A 268 15.84 -1.69 -1.08
CA LEU A 268 16.18 -2.70 -2.06
C LEU A 268 14.94 -3.25 -2.76
N LEU A 269 14.96 -3.24 -4.08
CA LEU A 269 13.98 -3.86 -4.95
C LEU A 269 14.13 -5.38 -4.95
N PHE A 270 13.01 -6.09 -4.78
CA PHE A 270 12.96 -7.54 -4.82
C PHE A 270 13.17 -8.06 -6.25
N GLY A 271 14.33 -8.63 -6.54
CA GLY A 271 14.71 -9.07 -7.90
C GLY A 271 14.21 -10.46 -8.30
N MET A 272 13.68 -11.26 -7.38
CA MET A 272 13.29 -12.65 -7.63
C MET A 272 11.98 -12.79 -8.39
N LYS A 273 11.78 -13.93 -9.06
CA LYS A 273 10.50 -14.24 -9.72
C LYS A 273 9.44 -14.54 -8.68
N ALA A 274 8.44 -13.68 -8.60
CA ALA A 274 7.27 -13.88 -7.77
C ALA A 274 6.06 -13.16 -8.39
N PRO A 275 4.82 -13.59 -8.09
CA PRO A 275 3.60 -12.98 -8.63
C PRO A 275 3.29 -11.64 -7.97
N GLY A 276 4.15 -10.64 -8.15
CA GLY A 276 4.03 -9.32 -7.57
C GLY A 276 5.35 -8.56 -7.59
N LEU A 277 5.33 -7.36 -7.00
CA LEU A 277 6.49 -6.50 -6.87
C LEU A 277 6.67 -6.12 -5.41
N GLY A 278 7.91 -6.17 -4.92
CA GLY A 278 8.18 -5.82 -3.54
C GLY A 278 9.49 -5.07 -3.37
N ARG A 279 9.60 -4.41 -2.22
CA ARG A 279 10.80 -3.71 -1.78
C ARG A 279 11.04 -3.97 -0.31
N LEU A 280 12.31 -4.02 0.09
CA LEU A 280 12.74 -4.09 1.48
C LEU A 280 13.36 -2.76 1.85
N CYS A 281 12.82 -2.12 2.88
CA CYS A 281 13.22 -0.81 3.35
C CYS A 281 13.87 -0.92 4.74
N PHE A 282 14.97 -0.20 4.91
CA PHE A 282 15.61 0.08 6.19
C PHE A 282 15.48 1.58 6.41
N SER A 283 14.69 2.00 7.40
CA SER A 283 14.50 3.41 7.74
C SER A 283 15.09 3.71 9.11
N LEU A 284 15.85 4.79 9.19
CA LEU A 284 16.49 5.29 10.39
C LEU A 284 15.86 6.61 10.78
N GLU A 285 15.49 6.75 12.05
CA GLU A 285 14.97 8.02 12.57
C GLU A 285 15.67 8.37 13.89
N ASP A 286 16.03 9.65 14.02
CA ASP A 286 16.49 10.23 15.26
C ASP A 286 15.31 10.78 16.07
N LYS A 287 15.16 10.34 17.31
CA LYS A 287 14.14 10.82 18.26
C LYS A 287 14.76 11.67 19.37
N GLY A 288 16.02 12.11 19.22
CA GLY A 288 16.79 12.84 20.22
C GLY A 288 17.46 11.88 21.19
N ASP A 289 16.69 11.39 22.16
CA ASP A 289 17.20 10.54 23.25
C ASP A 289 17.53 9.11 22.80
N TYR A 290 16.91 8.67 21.70
CA TYR A 290 17.12 7.35 21.12
C TYR A 290 16.93 7.39 19.61
N ARG A 291 17.42 6.36 18.92
CA ARG A 291 17.23 6.18 17.48
C ARG A 291 16.31 4.99 17.25
N THR A 292 15.67 4.97 16.10
CA THR A 292 14.87 3.81 15.66
C THR A 292 15.34 3.30 14.32
N ILE A 293 15.43 1.97 14.21
CA ILE A 293 15.57 1.26 12.93
C ILE A 293 14.27 0.53 12.64
N ASP A 294 13.66 0.82 11.49
CA ASP A 294 12.54 0.08 10.93
C ASP A 294 13.02 -0.79 9.77
N VAL A 295 12.79 -2.09 9.87
CA VAL A 295 13.03 -3.03 8.77
C VAL A 295 11.69 -3.52 8.26
N ARG A 296 11.36 -3.20 7.01
CA ARG A 296 10.02 -3.46 6.47
C ARG A 296 10.02 -3.86 5.01
N ALA A 297 9.34 -4.96 4.73
CA ALA A 297 9.02 -5.34 3.37
C ALA A 297 7.66 -4.78 2.96
N PHE A 298 7.60 -4.26 1.75
CA PHE A 298 6.38 -3.85 1.05
C PHE A 298 6.16 -4.77 -0.15
N TRP A 299 4.91 -5.11 -0.42
CA TRP A 299 4.51 -6.06 -1.46
C TRP A 299 3.21 -5.64 -2.15
N HIS A 300 3.29 -5.47 -3.47
CA HIS A 300 2.14 -5.30 -4.35
C HIS A 300 1.83 -6.66 -4.99
N PRO A 301 0.79 -7.36 -4.53
CA PRO A 301 0.42 -8.67 -5.07
C PRO A 301 -0.10 -8.54 -6.51
N HIS A 302 0.29 -9.47 -7.38
CA HIS A 302 -0.34 -9.62 -8.68
C HIS A 302 -1.47 -10.66 -8.62
N GLY A 303 -2.69 -10.18 -8.41
CA GLY A 303 -3.88 -11.05 -8.39
C GLY A 303 -3.90 -12.06 -7.23
N MET A 304 -4.74 -13.09 -7.32
CA MET A 304 -4.76 -14.20 -6.35
C MET A 304 -3.38 -14.83 -6.11
N PRO A 305 -2.58 -15.17 -7.14
CA PRO A 305 -1.29 -15.83 -6.90
C PRO A 305 -0.36 -14.97 -6.05
N GLY A 306 -0.39 -13.65 -6.24
CA GLY A 306 0.34 -12.67 -5.43
C GLY A 306 -0.10 -12.63 -3.98
N LEU A 307 -1.41 -12.73 -3.74
CA LEU A 307 -1.97 -12.82 -2.38
C LEU A 307 -1.55 -14.14 -1.71
N PHE A 308 -1.72 -15.28 -2.38
CA PHE A 308 -1.33 -16.58 -1.83
C PHE A 308 0.16 -16.63 -1.51
N TYR A 309 1.01 -16.10 -2.41
CA TYR A 309 2.44 -15.97 -2.15
C TYR A 309 2.72 -15.15 -0.88
N TRP A 310 2.06 -14.00 -0.73
CA TRP A 310 2.22 -13.17 0.48
C TRP A 310 1.79 -13.92 1.74
N LEU A 311 0.63 -14.57 1.73
CA LEU A 311 0.09 -15.32 2.88
C LEU A 311 1.01 -16.46 3.30
N LEU A 312 1.52 -17.22 2.33
CA LEU A 312 2.46 -18.31 2.57
C LEU A 312 3.73 -17.82 3.27
N MET A 313 4.15 -16.59 2.98
CA MET A 313 5.36 -15.99 3.55
C MET A 313 5.13 -15.30 4.90
N ILE A 314 3.88 -15.04 5.32
CA ILE A 314 3.58 -14.34 6.60
C ILE A 314 4.31 -14.96 7.79
N PRO A 315 4.28 -16.29 8.02
CA PRO A 315 4.98 -16.88 9.16
C PRO A 315 6.47 -16.53 9.16
N ALA A 316 7.14 -16.62 8.00
CA ALA A 316 8.54 -16.25 7.88
C ALA A 316 8.77 -14.75 8.12
N HIS A 317 7.94 -13.88 7.54
CA HIS A 317 8.03 -12.43 7.70
C HIS A 317 7.92 -11.97 9.16
N LEU A 318 7.05 -12.60 9.96
CA LEU A 318 6.87 -12.27 11.38
C LEU A 318 8.15 -12.44 12.20
N PHE A 319 9.00 -13.40 11.85
CA PHE A 319 10.26 -13.65 12.54
C PHE A 319 11.44 -12.95 11.89
N ILE A 320 11.51 -12.96 10.55
CA ILE A 320 12.66 -12.44 9.80
C ILE A 320 12.89 -10.96 10.10
N PHE A 321 11.89 -10.10 9.89
CA PHE A 321 12.09 -8.65 10.02
C PHE A 321 12.37 -8.22 11.46
N ARG A 322 11.72 -8.89 12.43
CA ARG A 322 12.01 -8.69 13.86
C ARG A 322 13.44 -9.08 14.21
N GLY A 323 13.91 -10.22 13.70
CA GLY A 323 15.27 -10.68 13.92
C GLY A 323 16.31 -9.76 13.25
N MET A 324 16.05 -9.33 12.02
CA MET A 324 16.91 -8.39 11.30
C MET A 324 17.05 -7.05 12.05
N ALA A 325 15.92 -6.42 12.41
CA ALA A 325 15.93 -5.13 13.09
C ALA A 325 16.70 -5.19 14.42
N LYS A 326 16.49 -6.26 15.20
CA LYS A 326 17.19 -6.48 16.47
C LYS A 326 18.68 -6.74 16.29
N GLN A 327 19.06 -7.54 15.30
CA GLN A 327 20.47 -7.85 15.04
C GLN A 327 21.22 -6.62 14.54
N ILE A 328 20.61 -5.81 13.67
CA ILE A 328 21.19 -4.55 13.20
C ILE A 328 21.43 -3.60 14.38
N ALA A 329 20.42 -3.40 15.23
CA ALA A 329 20.56 -2.55 16.42
C ALA A 329 21.70 -3.04 17.33
N ARG A 330 21.74 -4.34 17.63
CA ARG A 330 22.79 -4.94 18.46
C ARG A 330 24.20 -4.73 17.88
N LEU A 331 24.38 -4.97 16.59
CA LEU A 331 25.69 -4.79 15.94
C LEU A 331 26.11 -3.31 15.95
N ALA A 332 25.17 -2.38 15.76
CA ALA A 332 25.44 -0.95 15.77
C ALA A 332 25.81 -0.44 17.17
N GLU A 333 25.15 -0.95 18.21
CA GLU A 333 25.51 -0.65 19.62
C GLU A 333 26.95 -1.09 19.92
N GLN A 334 27.36 -2.26 19.42
CA GLN A 334 28.71 -2.80 19.60
C GLN A 334 29.81 -2.05 18.82
N SER A 335 29.44 -1.31 17.77
CA SER A 335 30.38 -0.49 16.99
C SER A 335 30.54 0.94 17.52
N THR A 336 29.77 1.31 18.55
CA THR A 336 29.84 2.63 19.18
C THR A 336 30.78 2.64 20.40
N ASP A 337 31.27 1.47 20.81
CA ASP A 337 32.40 1.28 21.74
C ASP A 337 33.73 1.24 20.96
#